data_AF-A0A925WCR4-F1
#
_entry.id   AF-A0A925WCR4-F1
#
_cell.length_a   1.000
_cell.length_b   1.000
_cell.length_c   1.000
_cell.angle_alpha   90.00
_cell.angle_beta   90.00
_cell.angle_gamma   90.00
#
_symmetry.space_group_name_H-M   'P 1'
#
loop_
_entity.id
_entity.type
_entity.pdbx_description
1 polymer ?
#
loop_
_entity_poly.entity_id
_entity_poly.type
_entity_poly.pdbx_seq_one_letter_code
_entity_poly.pdbx_strand_id
1 'polypeptide(L)'
;RIVGVALDGSDGVREILDTDGGTLDSDPRFDRAVGPLQFLPTTWERYGADGNGDDIRDPHQIDDAARGAAAYLCADDRDTADGDGWWDGVLTYNRSGEYARLVWAATDRYAAPPAAAQP
;
A
#
# COMPACT_ATOMS: atom_id res chain seq x y z
N ARG A 1 -9.07 13.44 1.22
CA ARG A 1 -8.94 12.27 2.10
C ARG A 1 -9.60 11.07 1.44
N ILE A 2 -8.95 9.90 1.44
CA ILE A 2 -9.46 8.65 0.84
C ILE A 2 -9.49 7.60 1.94
N VAL A 3 -10.66 7.04 2.24
CA VAL A 3 -10.86 6.04 3.30
C VAL A 3 -11.70 4.90 2.73
N GLY A 4 -11.24 3.67 2.93
CA GLY A 4 -11.91 2.46 2.49
C GLY A 4 -13.15 2.10 3.30
N VAL A 5 -13.70 0.92 3.00
CA VAL A 5 -14.77 0.32 3.80
C VAL A 5 -14.27 -0.05 5.20
N ALA A 6 -15.19 -0.14 6.17
CA ALA A 6 -14.89 -0.73 7.47
C ALA A 6 -14.46 -2.18 7.29
N LEU A 7 -13.39 -2.59 7.95
CA LEU A 7 -12.97 -3.98 8.01
C LEU A 7 -13.74 -4.69 9.11
N ASP A 8 -15.05 -4.85 8.90
CA ASP A 8 -16.04 -5.27 9.90
C ASP A 8 -16.43 -6.75 9.84
N GLY A 9 -15.80 -7.53 8.96
CA GLY A 9 -16.09 -8.96 8.80
C GLY A 9 -17.35 -9.27 7.98
N SER A 10 -17.99 -8.27 7.35
CA SER A 10 -19.08 -8.50 6.39
C SER A 10 -18.64 -9.31 5.16
N ASP A 11 -19.59 -9.77 4.35
CA ASP A 11 -19.32 -10.69 3.22
C ASP A 11 -18.19 -10.20 2.30
N GLY A 12 -17.09 -10.95 2.28
CA GLY A 12 -15.90 -10.64 1.47
C GLY A 12 -14.94 -9.61 2.08
N VAL A 13 -15.22 -9.13 3.29
CA VAL A 13 -14.41 -8.17 4.04
C VAL A 13 -13.74 -8.87 5.22
N ARG A 14 -12.44 -8.64 5.40
CA ARG A 14 -11.72 -9.14 6.58
C ARG A 14 -12.13 -8.32 7.80
N GLU A 15 -12.32 -8.96 8.95
CA GLU A 15 -12.47 -8.24 10.23
C GLU A 15 -11.10 -7.78 10.75
N ILE A 16 -10.95 -6.47 11.02
CA ILE A 16 -9.80 -5.86 11.69
C ILE A 16 -10.34 -4.79 12.64
N LEU A 17 -10.15 -5.00 13.95
CA LEU A 17 -10.53 -4.03 14.99
C LEU A 17 -9.66 -2.77 14.89
N ASP A 18 -10.17 -1.65 15.40
CA ASP A 18 -9.43 -0.38 15.49
C ASP A 18 -8.08 -0.57 16.22
N THR A 19 -7.04 0.05 15.66
CA THR A 19 -5.67 -0.02 16.17
C THR A 19 -5.06 1.34 16.50
N ASP A 20 -5.71 2.45 16.13
CA ASP A 20 -5.17 3.80 16.28
C ASP A 20 -6.14 4.81 16.93
N GLY A 21 -7.28 4.34 17.43
CA GLY A 21 -8.29 5.18 18.06
C GLY A 21 -9.11 6.01 17.05
N GLY A 22 -9.14 5.59 15.79
CA GLY A 22 -9.73 6.34 14.67
C GLY A 22 -8.88 7.53 14.22
N THR A 23 -7.59 7.55 14.49
CA THR A 23 -6.70 8.68 14.14
C THR A 23 -6.60 8.83 12.62
N LEU A 24 -6.34 7.74 11.90
CA LEU A 24 -6.10 7.77 10.46
C LEU A 24 -7.33 7.55 9.59
N ASP A 25 -8.44 7.05 10.15
CA ASP A 25 -9.68 6.78 9.40
C ASP A 25 -10.97 7.30 10.04
N SER A 26 -10.91 7.82 11.27
CA SER A 26 -12.06 8.33 12.04
C SER A 26 -13.10 7.27 12.42
N ASP A 27 -12.72 5.99 12.46
CA ASP A 27 -13.55 4.87 12.92
C ASP A 27 -12.95 4.22 14.19
N PRO A 28 -13.50 4.48 15.39
CA PRO A 28 -12.94 3.96 16.64
C PRO A 28 -13.36 2.50 16.92
N ARG A 29 -13.83 1.76 15.91
CA ARG A 29 -14.31 0.37 16.06
C ARG A 29 -13.57 -0.60 15.18
N PHE A 30 -13.40 -0.25 13.91
CA PHE A 30 -12.75 -1.09 12.91
C PHE A 30 -11.80 -0.26 12.06
N ASP A 31 -10.60 -0.78 11.83
CA ASP A 31 -9.63 -0.16 10.94
C ASP A 31 -10.18 -0.10 9.51
N ARG A 32 -9.72 0.92 8.78
CA ARG A 32 -9.99 1.10 7.35
C ARG A 32 -8.70 1.33 6.59
N ALA A 33 -8.69 0.91 5.34
CA ALA A 33 -7.58 1.25 4.46
C ALA A 33 -7.57 2.75 4.13
N VAL A 34 -6.45 3.44 4.36
CA VAL A 34 -6.31 4.90 4.21
C VAL A 34 -5.39 5.26 3.06
N GLY A 35 -5.70 6.37 2.40
CA GLY A 35 -4.84 6.95 1.37
C GLY A 35 -4.97 6.29 0.00
N PRO A 36 -4.28 6.84 -1.02
CA PRO A 36 -4.31 6.31 -2.38
C PRO A 36 -3.71 4.91 -2.48
N LEU A 37 -2.82 4.53 -1.56
CA LEU A 37 -2.19 3.21 -1.50
C LEU A 37 -2.79 2.29 -0.43
N GLN A 38 -3.93 2.67 0.16
CA GLN A 38 -4.78 1.80 0.96
C GLN A 38 -4.04 1.10 2.12
N PHE A 39 -3.26 1.85 2.89
CA PHE A 39 -2.59 1.34 4.09
C PHE A 39 -3.57 1.04 5.20
N LEU A 40 -3.35 -0.03 5.95
CA LEU A 40 -3.97 -0.18 7.27
C LEU A 40 -3.23 0.71 8.29
N PRO A 41 -3.90 1.21 9.34
CA PRO A 41 -3.25 2.02 10.37
C PRO A 41 -2.00 1.37 10.98
N THR A 42 -2.04 0.08 11.32
CA THR A 42 -0.85 -0.67 11.79
C THR A 42 0.30 -0.73 10.79
N THR A 43 0.01 -0.82 9.50
CA THR A 43 1.05 -0.79 8.46
C THR A 43 1.63 0.61 8.33
N TRP A 44 0.78 1.64 8.36
CA TRP A 44 1.23 3.04 8.31
C TRP A 44 2.08 3.44 9.51
N GLU A 45 1.73 2.96 10.71
CA GLU A 45 2.52 3.20 11.92
C GLU A 45 3.99 2.74 11.75
N ARG A 46 4.20 1.60 11.10
CA ARG A 46 5.51 0.98 10.94
C ARG A 46 6.29 1.51 9.74
N TYR A 47 5.61 1.74 8.62
CA TYR A 47 6.28 2.01 7.34
C TYR A 47 5.99 3.41 6.78
N GLY A 48 5.04 4.14 7.35
CA GLY A 48 4.73 5.51 6.94
C GLY A 48 5.95 6.42 7.03
N ALA A 49 6.17 7.20 5.97
CA ALA A 49 7.35 8.03 5.79
C ALA A 49 6.96 9.38 5.18
N ASP A 50 7.74 10.41 5.50
CA ASP A 50 7.63 11.74 4.90
C ASP A 50 8.32 11.69 3.53
N GLY A 51 7.55 11.73 2.45
CA GLY A 51 8.03 11.59 1.08
C GLY A 51 8.37 12.91 0.41
N ASN A 52 7.70 14.00 0.78
CA ASN A 52 7.87 15.33 0.18
C ASN A 52 8.82 16.25 0.98
N GLY A 53 9.23 15.86 2.19
CA GLY A 53 10.17 16.59 3.04
C GLY A 53 9.55 17.76 3.81
N ASP A 54 8.28 17.69 4.17
CA ASP A 54 7.58 18.74 4.95
C ASP A 54 7.48 18.45 6.45
N ASP A 55 8.17 17.41 6.94
CA ASP A 55 8.18 16.89 8.31
C ASP A 55 6.83 16.29 8.77
N ILE A 56 5.88 16.07 7.85
CA ILE A 56 4.59 15.42 8.12
C ILE A 56 4.57 14.05 7.43
N ARG A 57 3.97 13.06 8.09
CA ARG A 57 3.72 11.74 7.49
C ARG A 57 2.21 11.60 7.28
N ASP A 58 1.73 11.96 6.10
CA ASP A 58 0.31 11.90 5.75
C ASP A 58 0.04 10.76 4.74
N PRO A 59 -0.71 9.71 5.13
CA PRO A 59 -1.03 8.62 4.20
C PRO A 59 -1.90 9.08 3.02
N HIS A 60 -2.50 10.27 3.07
CA HIS A 60 -3.24 10.86 1.96
C HIS A 60 -2.38 11.66 0.99
N GLN A 61 -1.13 11.95 1.34
CA GLN A 61 -0.14 12.57 0.47
C GLN A 61 0.51 11.46 -0.38
N ILE A 62 0.55 11.65 -1.70
CA ILE A 62 0.99 10.60 -2.63
C ILE A 62 2.48 10.28 -2.50
N ASP A 63 3.36 11.26 -2.25
CA ASP A 63 4.79 11.00 -2.13
C ASP A 63 5.10 10.24 -0.82
N ASP A 64 4.44 10.62 0.27
CA ASP A 64 4.51 9.94 1.57
C ASP A 64 4.01 8.50 1.46
N ALA A 65 2.84 8.32 0.85
CA ALA A 65 2.26 7.00 0.61
C ALA A 65 3.20 6.14 -0.24
N ALA A 66 3.73 6.68 -1.35
CA ALA A 66 4.65 5.97 -2.23
C ALA A 66 5.96 5.59 -1.53
N ARG A 67 6.54 6.51 -0.74
CA ARG A 67 7.74 6.24 0.06
C ARG A 67 7.48 5.17 1.11
N GLY A 68 6.34 5.22 1.80
CA GLY A 68 5.94 4.20 2.76
C GLY A 68 5.69 2.84 2.10
N ALA A 69 5.15 2.82 0.88
CA ALA A 69 4.91 1.58 0.14
C ALA A 69 6.22 0.93 -0.28
N ALA A 70 7.18 1.73 -0.74
CA ALA A 70 8.53 1.24 -1.04
C ALA A 70 9.20 0.64 0.21
N ALA A 71 9.10 1.33 1.36
CA ALA A 71 9.64 0.81 2.63
C ALA A 71 8.97 -0.50 3.05
N TYR A 72 7.65 -0.62 2.87
CA TYR A 72 6.91 -1.83 3.21
C TYR A 72 7.25 -3.01 2.28
N LEU A 73 7.32 -2.77 0.97
CA LEU A 73 7.66 -3.79 -0.03
C LEU A 73 9.08 -4.34 0.15
N CYS A 74 10.03 -3.49 0.56
CA CYS A 74 11.42 -3.87 0.83
C CYS A 74 11.69 -4.28 2.28
N ALA A 75 10.65 -4.40 3.13
CA ALA A 75 10.82 -4.83 4.52
C ALA A 75 11.33 -6.29 4.60
N ASP A 76 11.79 -6.72 5.78
CA ASP A 76 12.27 -8.08 6.07
C ASP A 76 13.39 -8.56 5.12
N ASP A 77 14.32 -7.67 4.79
CA ASP A 77 15.49 -7.93 3.92
C ASP A 77 15.14 -8.41 2.50
N ARG A 78 13.92 -8.12 2.02
CA ARG A 78 13.48 -8.47 0.67
C ARG A 78 14.19 -7.64 -0.38
N ASP A 79 14.68 -8.30 -1.43
CA ASP A 79 15.08 -7.65 -2.67
C ASP A 79 13.93 -7.72 -3.69
N THR A 80 13.28 -6.59 -3.95
CA THR A 80 12.20 -6.50 -4.94
C THR A 80 12.69 -6.51 -6.39
N ALA A 81 14.00 -6.48 -6.64
CA ALA A 81 14.58 -6.71 -7.95
C ALA A 81 14.63 -8.21 -8.31
N ASP A 82 14.60 -9.08 -7.29
CA ASP A 82 14.54 -10.53 -7.47
C ASP A 82 13.10 -11.04 -7.51
N GLY A 83 12.86 -12.11 -8.27
CA GLY A 83 11.52 -12.67 -8.43
C GLY A 83 10.85 -13.07 -7.11
N ASP A 84 11.57 -13.80 -6.24
CA ASP A 84 11.02 -14.27 -4.97
C ASP A 84 10.74 -13.11 -4.00
N GLY A 85 11.69 -12.17 -3.85
CA GLY A 85 11.52 -11.01 -2.97
C GLY A 85 10.41 -10.07 -3.43
N TRP A 86 10.23 -9.92 -4.75
CA TRP A 86 9.09 -9.20 -5.32
C TRP A 86 7.76 -9.85 -4.95
N TRP A 87 7.63 -11.18 -5.11
CA TRP A 87 6.40 -11.91 -4.80
C TRP A 87 6.09 -11.86 -3.31
N ASP A 88 7.10 -12.09 -2.46
CA ASP A 88 6.95 -12.00 -1.02
C ASP A 88 6.49 -10.61 -0.58
N GLY A 89 7.07 -9.55 -1.16
CA GLY A 89 6.70 -8.16 -0.89
C GLY A 89 5.25 -7.86 -1.29
N VAL A 90 4.88 -8.13 -2.54
CA VAL A 90 3.53 -7.78 -3.05
C VAL A 90 2.42 -8.58 -2.36
N LEU A 91 2.66 -9.84 -2.00
CA LEU A 91 1.68 -10.65 -1.28
C LEU A 91 1.45 -10.19 0.17
N THR A 92 2.32 -9.34 0.73
CA THR A 92 2.07 -8.69 2.03
C THR A 92 0.99 -7.60 1.94
N TYR A 93 0.82 -6.96 0.79
CA TYR A 93 -0.28 -6.02 0.54
C TYR A 93 -1.60 -6.76 0.39
N ASN A 94 -1.60 -7.82 -0.43
CA ASN A 94 -2.77 -8.65 -0.65
C ASN A 94 -2.34 -10.07 -1.00
N ARG A 95 -2.77 -11.05 -0.18
CA ARG A 95 -2.44 -12.48 -0.36
C ARG A 95 -3.25 -13.12 -1.49
N SER A 96 -3.14 -12.58 -2.69
CA SER A 96 -3.78 -13.06 -3.92
C SER A 96 -2.77 -13.13 -5.05
N GLY A 97 -2.58 -14.33 -5.62
CA GLY A 97 -1.70 -14.51 -6.77
C GLY A 97 -2.20 -13.83 -8.04
N GLU A 98 -3.50 -13.62 -8.16
CA GLU A 98 -4.07 -12.83 -9.27
C GLU A 98 -3.71 -11.35 -9.13
N TYR A 99 -3.88 -10.79 -7.92
CA TYR A 99 -3.47 -9.43 -7.61
C TYR A 99 -1.97 -9.23 -7.91
N ALA A 100 -1.12 -10.13 -7.43
CA ALA A 100 0.31 -10.07 -7.71
C ALA A 100 0.60 -10.08 -9.22
N ARG A 101 0.00 -11.00 -10.01
CA ARG A 101 0.21 -10.98 -11.46
C ARG A 101 -0.23 -9.68 -12.13
N LEU A 102 -1.31 -9.04 -11.66
CA LEU A 102 -1.75 -7.75 -12.18
C LEU A 102 -0.75 -6.62 -11.85
N VAL A 103 -0.21 -6.61 -10.63
CA VAL A 103 0.81 -5.64 -10.23
C VAL A 103 2.10 -5.85 -11.05
N TRP A 104 2.52 -7.11 -11.25
CA TRP A 104 3.67 -7.43 -12.11
C TRP A 104 3.48 -6.90 -13.53
N ALA A 105 2.32 -7.18 -14.14
CA ALA A 105 2.01 -6.70 -15.49
C ALA A 105 2.00 -5.16 -15.58
N ALA A 106 1.58 -4.48 -14.51
CA ALA A 106 1.68 -3.02 -14.44
C ALA A 106 3.14 -2.55 -14.36
N THR A 107 3.98 -3.20 -13.55
CA THR A 107 5.43 -2.91 -13.47
C THR A 107 6.08 -3.03 -14.85
N ASP A 108 5.84 -4.12 -15.58
CA ASP A 108 6.36 -4.32 -16.95
C ASP A 108 5.92 -3.20 -17.90
N ARG A 109 4.64 -2.77 -17.80
CA ARG A 109 4.11 -1.67 -18.60
C ARG A 109 4.79 -0.34 -18.31
N TYR A 110 5.08 -0.03 -17.05
CA TYR A 110 5.75 1.23 -16.67
C TYR A 110 7.25 1.21 -16.93
N ALA A 111 7.89 0.03 -16.91
CA ALA A 111 9.30 -0.14 -17.25
C ALA A 111 9.55 -0.07 -18.77
N ALA A 112 8.55 -0.39 -19.58
CA ALA A 112 8.66 -0.28 -21.03
C ALA A 112 8.93 1.17 -21.45
N PRO A 113 9.83 1.40 -22.43
CA PRO A 113 10.02 2.73 -22.99
C PRO A 113 8.68 3.20 -23.58
N PRO A 114 8.39 4.52 -23.53
CA PRO A 114 7.19 5.05 -24.18
C PRO A 114 7.18 4.61 -25.64
N ALA A 115 6.01 4.18 -26.13
CA ALA A 115 5.86 3.81 -27.53
C ALA A 115 6.38 4.98 -28.40
N ALA A 116 7.31 4.68 -29.31
CA ALA A 116 7.82 5.68 -30.22
C ALA A 116 6.64 6.35 -30.92
N ALA A 117 6.56 7.68 -30.87
CA ALA A 117 5.55 8.43 -31.59
C ALA A 117 5.62 8.02 -33.06
N GLN A 118 4.51 7.52 -33.61
CA GLN A 118 4.43 7.22 -35.04
C GLN A 118 4.57 8.54 -35.81
N PRO A 119 5.37 8.57 -36.90
CA PRO A 119 5.65 9.77 -37.67
C PRO A 119 4.40 10.36 -38.33
#